data_AF-A0A0P4WA63-F1
#
_entry.id   AF-A0A0P4WA63-F1
#
_cell.length_a   1.000
_cell.length_b   1.000
_cell.length_c   1.000
_cell.angle_alpha   90.00
_cell.angle_beta   90.00
_cell.angle_gamma   90.00
#
_symmetry.space_group_name_H-M   'P 1'
#
loop_
_entity.id
_entity.type
_entity.pdbx_description
1 polymer ?
#
loop_
_entity_poly.entity_id
_entity_poly.type
_entity_poly.pdbx_seq_one_letter_code
_entity_poly.pdbx_strand_id
1 'polypeptide(L)'
;MTFINEYDGRALFMQVVACVVEGKEDRNSNLTEEALAAQMRALAPAVTDWSRVVLAFEALWASGTGVLATPSQVQEVLAMLRRWLRLNVGNHVAENTRIIYAGSVSAATCQELARLPDLDGFLVGSAALKPDLIHIVNARHPRPGKLPLILSHRPDQRWA
;
A
#
# COMPACT_ATOMS: atom_id res chain seq x y z
N MET A 1 -8.68 10.91 5.21
CA MET A 1 -7.75 9.95 5.84
C MET A 1 -8.58 9.08 6.75
N THR A 2 -8.97 7.89 6.28
CA THR A 2 -9.83 6.99 7.06
C THR A 2 -8.96 6.29 8.09
N PHE A 3 -9.14 6.67 9.35
CA PHE A 3 -8.58 5.94 10.48
C PHE A 3 -9.22 4.54 10.48
N ILE A 4 -8.39 3.49 10.43
CA ILE A 4 -8.83 2.12 10.68
C ILE A 4 -9.09 1.99 12.17
N ASN A 5 -10.12 2.66 12.69
CA ASN A 5 -10.65 2.39 14.03
C ASN A 5 -11.90 1.51 13.96
N GLU A 6 -12.56 1.40 12.81
CA GLU A 6 -13.73 0.54 12.62
C GLU A 6 -13.74 -0.03 11.20
N TYR A 7 -12.97 -1.08 10.94
CA TYR A 7 -13.33 -1.99 9.85
C TYR A 7 -14.42 -2.93 10.39
N ASP A 8 -15.68 -2.51 10.29
CA ASP A 8 -16.84 -3.19 10.91
C ASP A 8 -17.34 -4.42 10.13
N GLY A 9 -16.59 -4.88 9.12
CA GLY A 9 -16.97 -6.00 8.28
C GLY A 9 -18.19 -5.77 7.38
N ARG A 10 -18.83 -4.59 7.39
CA ARG A 10 -20.00 -4.28 6.53
C ARG A 10 -19.63 -3.92 5.10
N ALA A 11 -18.34 -3.79 4.80
CA ALA A 11 -17.80 -3.63 3.45
C ALA A 11 -17.82 -4.94 2.62
N LEU A 12 -18.84 -5.79 2.79
CA LEU A 12 -18.93 -7.14 2.18
C LEU A 12 -18.85 -7.13 0.63
N PHE A 13 -19.05 -5.97 0.01
CA PHE A 13 -18.96 -5.80 -1.45
C PHE A 13 -17.86 -4.84 -1.92
N MET A 14 -17.14 -4.15 -1.02
CA MET A 14 -16.12 -3.17 -1.40
C MET A 14 -14.72 -3.80 -1.43
N GLN A 15 -13.85 -3.24 -2.27
CA GLN A 15 -12.41 -3.44 -2.16
C GLN A 15 -11.84 -2.32 -1.30
N VAL A 16 -10.81 -2.64 -0.51
CA VAL A 16 -10.31 -1.79 0.56
C VAL A 16 -8.85 -1.50 0.32
N VAL A 17 -8.48 -0.22 0.39
CA VAL A 17 -7.09 0.20 0.53
C VAL A 17 -6.86 0.51 2.01
N ALA A 18 -6.22 -0.41 2.72
CA ALA A 18 -5.91 -0.29 4.13
C ALA A 18 -4.55 0.40 4.30
N CYS A 19 -4.54 1.60 4.92
CA CYS A 19 -3.31 2.34 5.14
C CYS A 19 -2.66 1.98 6.48
N VAL A 20 -1.36 1.76 6.48
CA VAL A 20 -0.50 1.68 7.67
C VAL A 20 0.58 2.74 7.59
N VAL A 21 0.87 3.37 8.72
CA VAL A 21 1.69 4.58 8.76
C VAL A 21 2.70 4.53 9.89
N GLU A 22 3.91 5.05 9.69
CA GLU A 22 4.84 5.34 10.79
C GLU A 22 5.06 6.85 10.92
N GLY A 23 5.10 7.31 12.17
CA GLY A 23 5.39 8.70 12.51
C GLY A 23 6.89 9.00 12.51
N LYS A 24 7.21 10.30 12.70
CA LYS A 24 8.60 10.76 12.82
C LYS A 24 9.30 10.15 14.04
N GLU A 25 8.58 10.04 15.15
CA GLU A 25 9.11 9.46 16.39
C GLU A 25 9.40 7.96 16.22
N ASP A 26 8.48 7.22 15.60
CA ASP A 26 8.68 5.80 15.30
C ASP A 26 9.94 5.57 14.45
N ARG A 27 10.20 6.47 13.50
CA ARG A 27 11.42 6.40 12.67
C ARG A 27 12.67 6.76 13.46
N ASN A 28 12.66 7.88 14.17
CA ASN A 28 13.83 8.39 14.88
C ASN A 28 14.26 7.48 16.05
N SER A 29 13.30 6.81 16.67
CA SER A 29 13.50 5.91 17.81
C SER A 29 13.64 4.44 17.40
N ASN A 30 13.77 4.14 16.10
CA ASN A 30 13.87 2.78 15.54
C ASN A 30 12.69 1.85 15.92
N LEU A 31 11.50 2.42 16.12
CA LEU A 31 10.25 1.72 16.46
C LEU A 31 9.34 1.48 15.25
N THR A 32 9.82 1.72 14.03
CA THR A 32 9.03 1.58 12.79
C THR A 32 8.38 0.19 12.68
N GLU A 33 9.14 -0.88 12.92
CA GLU A 33 8.61 -2.24 12.86
C GLU A 33 7.55 -2.49 13.93
N GLU A 34 7.77 -2.02 15.16
CA GLU A 34 6.80 -2.18 16.25
C GLU A 34 5.49 -1.44 15.96
N ALA A 35 5.57 -0.18 15.52
CA ALA A 35 4.42 0.66 15.23
C ALA A 35 3.55 0.08 14.10
N LEU A 36 4.19 -0.40 13.03
CA LEU A 36 3.50 -1.00 11.89
C LEU A 36 2.96 -2.39 12.23
N ALA A 37 3.71 -3.21 12.98
CA ALA A 37 3.22 -4.50 13.43
C ALA A 37 2.01 -4.37 14.37
N ALA A 38 1.94 -3.31 15.19
CA ALA A 38 0.77 -3.02 16.02
C ALA A 38 -0.48 -2.73 15.18
N GLN A 39 -0.35 -1.91 14.14
CA GLN A 39 -1.45 -1.63 13.20
C GLN A 39 -1.88 -2.88 12.44
N MET A 40 -0.92 -3.69 11.98
CA MET A 40 -1.23 -4.95 11.29
C MET A 40 -1.93 -5.96 12.21
N ARG A 41 -1.54 -6.04 13.50
CA ARG A 41 -2.24 -6.85 14.50
C ARG A 41 -3.68 -6.41 14.74
N ALA A 42 -3.96 -5.11 14.64
CA ALA A 42 -5.32 -4.58 14.75
C ALA A 42 -6.14 -4.83 13.46
N LEU A 43 -5.52 -4.70 12.29
CA LEU A 43 -6.17 -4.86 10.99
C LEU A 43 -6.51 -6.33 10.69
N ALA A 44 -5.57 -7.26 10.87
CA ALA A 44 -5.70 -8.62 10.36
C ALA A 44 -6.93 -9.38 10.87
N PRO A 45 -7.34 -9.30 12.15
CA PRO A 45 -8.56 -9.96 12.64
C PRO A 45 -9.85 -9.43 12.02
N ALA A 46 -9.85 -8.20 11.52
CA ALA A 46 -11.01 -7.59 10.87
C ALA A 46 -11.14 -7.98 9.38
N VAL A 47 -10.07 -8.51 8.78
CA VAL A 47 -10.05 -8.88 7.36
C VAL A 47 -10.40 -10.36 7.19
N THR A 48 -11.62 -10.63 6.71
CA THR A 48 -12.09 -11.98 6.39
C THR A 48 -11.66 -12.47 5.01
N ASP A 49 -11.39 -11.55 4.07
CA ASP A 49 -10.98 -11.84 2.69
C ASP A 49 -9.87 -10.88 2.23
N TRP A 50 -8.62 -11.36 2.31
CA TRP A 50 -7.45 -10.59 1.88
C TRP A 50 -7.37 -10.35 0.37
N SER A 51 -8.12 -11.09 -0.46
CA SER A 51 -8.15 -10.84 -1.90
C SER A 51 -8.76 -9.48 -2.26
N ARG A 52 -9.53 -8.90 -1.33
CA ARG A 52 -10.17 -7.58 -1.46
C ARG A 52 -9.37 -6.44 -0.86
N VAL A 53 -8.21 -6.72 -0.25
CA VAL A 53 -7.39 -5.74 0.43
C VAL A 53 -6.15 -5.38 -0.38
N VAL A 54 -5.88 -4.09 -0.47
CA VAL A 54 -4.58 -3.53 -0.83
C VAL A 54 -4.02 -2.89 0.43
N LEU A 55 -2.80 -3.25 0.81
CA LEU A 55 -2.10 -2.61 1.91
C LEU A 55 -1.34 -1.40 1.36
N ALA A 56 -1.53 -0.22 1.93
CA ALA A 56 -0.84 1.00 1.55
C ALA A 56 0.07 1.45 2.69
N PHE A 57 1.34 1.63 2.42
CA PHE A 57 2.31 2.12 3.37
C PHE A 57 2.55 3.62 3.17
N GLU A 58 2.37 4.44 4.21
CA GLU A 58 2.67 5.87 4.18
C GLU A 58 3.71 6.25 5.25
N ALA A 59 4.88 6.72 4.79
CA ALA A 59 5.88 7.36 5.64
C ALA A 59 5.41 8.77 6.02
N LEU A 60 4.61 8.90 7.08
CA LEU A 60 3.92 10.14 7.44
C LEU A 60 4.90 11.30 7.71
N TRP A 61 6.09 11.01 8.23
CA TRP A 61 7.15 11.99 8.47
C TRP A 61 7.72 12.63 7.20
N ALA A 62 7.54 12.00 6.03
CA ALA A 62 7.93 12.52 4.72
C ALA A 62 6.76 13.20 3.98
N SER A 63 5.53 13.09 4.49
CA SER A 63 4.32 13.59 3.83
C SER A 63 4.21 15.11 3.97
N GLY A 64 4.35 15.86 2.87
CA GLY A 64 4.19 17.32 2.86
C GLY A 64 5.32 18.13 3.53
N THR A 65 6.43 17.49 3.92
CA THR A 65 7.54 18.15 4.64
C THR A 65 8.71 18.55 3.75
N GLY A 66 8.70 18.15 2.48
CA GLY A 66 9.84 18.31 1.55
C GLY A 66 10.96 17.29 1.76
N VAL A 67 10.89 16.50 2.84
CA VAL A 67 11.78 15.33 3.06
C VAL A 67 11.21 14.14 2.28
N LEU A 68 12.06 13.44 1.55
CA LEU A 68 11.68 12.24 0.80
C LEU A 68 12.22 11.00 1.49
N ALA A 69 11.37 9.97 1.64
CA ALA A 69 11.84 8.63 2.00
C ALA A 69 12.66 8.07 0.84
N THR A 70 13.82 7.48 1.15
CA THR A 70 14.67 6.86 0.13
C THR A 70 14.05 5.55 -0.36
N PRO A 71 14.38 5.08 -1.59
CA PRO A 71 13.92 3.76 -2.06
C PRO A 71 14.29 2.61 -1.11
N SER A 72 15.46 2.69 -0.46
CA SER A 72 15.88 1.69 0.53
C SER A 72 14.99 1.69 1.78
N GLN A 73 14.64 2.87 2.33
CA GLN A 73 13.73 2.98 3.47
C GLN A 73 12.33 2.47 3.14
N VAL A 74 11.85 2.76 1.92
CA VAL A 74 10.56 2.23 1.45
C VAL A 74 10.62 0.71 1.35
N GLN A 75 11.65 0.15 0.69
CA GLN A 75 11.79 -1.30 0.52
C GLN A 75 11.95 -2.04 1.85
N GLU A 76 12.68 -1.49 2.82
CA GLU A 76 12.83 -2.04 4.16
C GLU A 76 11.46 -2.31 4.79
N VAL A 77 10.58 -1.30 4.76
CA VAL A 77 9.24 -1.41 5.35
C VAL A 77 8.35 -2.36 4.56
N LEU A 78 8.35 -2.28 3.22
CA LEU A 78 7.54 -3.18 2.39
C LEU A 78 7.92 -4.65 2.60
N ALA A 79 9.22 -4.94 2.68
CA ALA A 79 9.71 -6.28 2.99
C ALA A 79 9.30 -6.73 4.40
N MET A 80 9.33 -5.82 5.39
CA MET A 80 8.85 -6.11 6.74
C MET A 80 7.35 -6.44 6.74
N LEU A 81 6.51 -5.64 6.09
CA LEU A 81 5.07 -5.90 5.98
C LEU A 81 4.77 -7.22 5.27
N ARG A 82 5.52 -7.54 4.21
CA ARG A 82 5.44 -8.83 3.52
C ARG A 82 5.78 -10.00 4.44
N ARG A 83 6.87 -9.89 5.21
CA ARG A 83 7.26 -10.90 6.22
C ARG A 83 6.19 -11.03 7.29
N TRP A 84 5.65 -9.92 7.77
CA TRP A 84 4.60 -9.93 8.80
C TRP A 84 3.36 -10.69 8.32
N LEU A 85 2.87 -10.40 7.11
CA LEU A 85 1.75 -11.13 6.50
C LEU A 85 2.05 -12.63 6.39
N ARG A 86 3.28 -12.98 6.01
CA ARG A 86 3.69 -14.38 5.83
C ARG A 86 3.61 -15.16 7.13
N LEU A 87 4.10 -14.56 8.22
CA LEU A 87 4.17 -15.17 9.54
C LEU A 87 2.81 -15.22 10.25
N ASN A 88 1.98 -14.18 10.10
CA ASN A 88 0.79 -14.01 10.93
C ASN A 88 -0.53 -14.30 10.21
N VAL A 89 -0.54 -14.32 8.87
CA VAL A 89 -1.76 -14.58 8.08
C VAL A 89 -1.58 -15.78 7.17
N GLY A 90 -0.43 -15.89 6.51
CA GLY A 90 -0.03 -17.08 5.75
C GLY A 90 0.64 -16.75 4.42
N ASN A 91 1.37 -17.73 3.90
CA ASN A 91 2.17 -17.61 2.67
C ASN A 91 1.33 -17.13 1.48
N HIS A 92 0.16 -17.74 1.25
CA HIS A 92 -0.69 -17.37 0.12
C HIS A 92 -1.14 -15.90 0.18
N VAL A 93 -1.48 -15.40 1.38
CA VAL A 93 -1.88 -14.00 1.56
C VAL A 93 -0.71 -13.06 1.34
N ALA A 94 0.45 -13.34 1.94
CA ALA A 94 1.64 -12.50 1.78
C ALA A 94 2.06 -12.36 0.31
N GLU A 95 2.03 -13.45 -0.44
CA GLU A 95 2.38 -13.44 -1.85
C GLU A 95 1.36 -12.66 -2.68
N ASN A 96 0.06 -12.76 -2.39
CA ASN A 96 -1.00 -12.21 -3.23
C ASN A 96 -1.43 -10.78 -2.89
N THR A 97 -1.44 -10.39 -1.61
CA THR A 97 -1.79 -9.03 -1.18
C THR A 97 -0.90 -8.01 -1.86
N ARG A 98 -1.48 -6.97 -2.45
CA ARG A 98 -0.71 -5.86 -3.01
C ARG A 98 -0.27 -4.94 -1.88
N ILE A 99 1.01 -4.60 -1.82
CA ILE A 99 1.54 -3.60 -0.89
C ILE A 99 2.02 -2.39 -1.70
N ILE A 100 1.32 -1.28 -1.64
CA ILE A 100 1.60 -0.06 -2.40
C ILE A 100 2.23 1.02 -1.51
N TYR A 101 2.96 1.95 -2.11
CA TYR A 101 3.49 3.11 -1.40
C TYR A 101 2.57 4.32 -1.57
N ALA A 102 2.20 4.95 -0.48
CA ALA A 102 1.30 6.10 -0.41
C ALA A 102 2.01 7.42 -0.06
N GLY A 103 3.34 7.42 0.00
CA GLY A 103 4.11 8.65 0.21
C GLY A 103 4.38 9.43 -1.08
N SER A 104 5.31 10.38 -1.00
CA SER A 104 5.62 11.29 -2.10
C SER A 104 6.19 10.54 -3.32
N VAL A 105 5.40 10.47 -4.40
CA VAL A 105 5.81 9.95 -5.70
C VAL A 105 5.54 11.00 -6.78
N SER A 106 6.45 11.10 -7.74
CA SER A 106 6.36 11.99 -8.88
C SER A 106 6.81 11.28 -10.16
N ALA A 107 6.60 11.89 -11.32
CA ALA A 107 7.13 11.36 -12.58
C ALA A 107 8.66 11.18 -12.55
N ALA A 108 9.39 12.02 -11.80
CA ALA A 108 10.84 11.90 -11.68
C ALA A 108 11.29 10.72 -10.80
N THR A 109 10.51 10.35 -9.78
CA THR A 109 10.91 9.34 -8.78
C THR A 109 10.27 7.96 -9.01
N CYS A 110 9.17 7.90 -9.77
CA CYS A 110 8.36 6.70 -9.90
C CYS A 110 9.11 5.50 -10.50
N GLN A 111 10.02 5.71 -11.45
CA GLN A 111 10.76 4.63 -12.12
C GLN A 111 11.74 3.92 -11.19
N GLU A 112 12.40 4.67 -10.30
CA GLU A 112 13.31 4.08 -9.33
C GLU A 112 12.54 3.30 -8.26
N LEU A 113 11.47 3.90 -7.72
CA LEU A 113 10.60 3.25 -6.73
C LEU A 113 9.92 2.00 -7.30
N ALA A 114 9.47 2.03 -8.56
CA ALA A 114 8.78 0.90 -9.18
C ALA A 114 9.66 -0.35 -9.36
N ARG A 115 10.99 -0.23 -9.23
CA ARG A 115 11.94 -1.36 -9.26
C ARG A 115 12.06 -2.08 -7.92
N LEU A 116 11.49 -1.53 -6.84
CA LEU A 116 11.54 -2.16 -5.53
C LEU A 116 10.77 -3.49 -5.55
N PRO A 117 11.37 -4.61 -5.09
CA PRO A 117 10.82 -5.94 -5.29
C PRO A 117 9.49 -6.17 -4.56
N ASP A 118 9.30 -5.53 -3.40
CA ASP A 118 8.06 -5.66 -2.61
C ASP A 118 7.02 -4.59 -2.90
N LEU A 119 7.33 -3.61 -3.77
CA LEU A 119 6.41 -2.53 -4.10
C LEU A 119 5.43 -2.94 -5.19
N ASP A 120 4.13 -2.81 -4.89
CA ASP A 120 3.03 -3.17 -5.75
C ASP A 120 2.39 -2.05 -6.59
N GLY A 121 2.88 -0.83 -6.45
CA GLY A 121 2.35 0.35 -7.11
C GLY A 121 2.27 1.51 -6.15
N PHE A 122 1.46 2.51 -6.50
CA PHE A 122 1.39 3.77 -5.76
C PHE A 122 -0.05 4.14 -5.42
N LEU A 123 -0.25 4.75 -4.26
CA LEU A 123 -1.41 5.57 -3.97
C LEU A 123 -0.99 7.04 -4.13
N VAL A 124 -1.39 7.64 -5.25
CA VAL A 124 -0.87 8.94 -5.67
C VAL A 124 -1.72 10.08 -5.11
N GLY A 125 -1.09 11.00 -4.37
CA GLY A 125 -1.72 12.22 -3.85
C GLY A 125 -1.77 13.34 -4.88
N SER A 126 -1.15 14.49 -4.57
CA SER A 126 -1.22 15.71 -5.40
C SER A 126 -0.72 15.55 -6.84
N ALA A 127 0.21 14.62 -7.10
CA ALA A 127 0.67 14.31 -8.45
C ALA A 127 -0.43 13.71 -9.34
N ALA A 128 -1.53 13.20 -8.77
CA ALA A 128 -2.67 12.68 -9.52
C ALA A 128 -3.45 13.79 -10.26
N LEU A 129 -3.27 15.05 -9.87
CA LEU A 129 -3.92 16.19 -10.52
C LEU A 129 -3.08 16.81 -11.65
N LYS A 130 -1.97 16.16 -12.03
CA LYS A 130 -1.02 16.66 -13.04
C LYS A 130 -1.03 15.75 -14.28
N PRO A 131 -0.80 16.28 -15.49
CA PRO A 131 -0.69 15.47 -16.71
C PRO A 131 0.35 14.35 -16.60
N ASP A 132 1.43 14.64 -15.86
CA ASP A 132 2.55 13.72 -15.65
C ASP A 132 2.19 12.45 -14.85
N LEU A 133 0.97 12.35 -14.31
CA LEU A 133 0.44 11.13 -13.67
C LEU A 133 0.65 9.89 -14.56
N ILE A 134 0.54 10.05 -15.88
CA ILE A 134 0.71 8.95 -16.83
C ILE A 134 2.08 8.27 -16.71
N HIS A 135 3.12 9.02 -16.32
CA HIS A 135 4.45 8.45 -16.09
C HIS A 135 4.46 7.56 -14.84
N ILE A 136 3.74 7.93 -13.78
CA ILE A 136 3.62 7.13 -12.56
C ILE A 136 2.81 5.86 -12.83
N VAL A 137 1.71 5.97 -13.58
CA VAL A 137 0.88 4.81 -13.99
C VAL A 137 1.70 3.82 -14.82
N ASN A 138 2.52 4.33 -15.75
CA ASN A 138 3.35 3.51 -16.64
C ASN A 138 4.67 3.04 -16.01
N ALA A 139 4.99 3.46 -14.78
CA ALA A 139 6.28 3.14 -14.16
C ALA A 139 6.43 1.66 -13.78
N ARG A 140 5.32 0.95 -13.55
CA ARG A 140 5.37 -0.40 -13.01
C ARG A 140 4.96 -1.45 -14.04
N HIS A 141 5.83 -2.43 -14.22
CA HIS A 141 5.50 -3.68 -14.89
C HIS A 141 4.90 -4.68 -13.90
N PRO A 142 3.92 -5.50 -14.31
CA PRO A 142 3.36 -6.52 -13.43
C PRO A 142 4.45 -7.46 -12.91
N ARG A 143 4.37 -7.87 -11.64
CA ARG A 143 5.23 -8.95 -11.13
C ARG A 143 5.05 -10.16 -12.04
N PRO A 144 6.13 -10.87 -12.44
CA PRO A 144 6.02 -12.11 -13.19
C PRO A 144 5.01 -13.04 -12.52
N GLY A 145 4.00 -13.49 -13.26
CA GLY A 145 2.95 -14.37 -12.76
C GLY A 145 1.75 -13.68 -12.08
N LYS A 146 1.66 -12.33 -12.06
CA LYS A 146 0.49 -11.61 -11.55
C LYS A 146 -0.23 -10.86 -12.65
N LEU A 147 -1.51 -11.18 -12.85
CA LEU A 147 -2.41 -10.40 -13.70
C LEU A 147 -2.58 -9.00 -13.11
N PRO A 148 -2.59 -7.93 -13.94
CA PRO A 148 -3.01 -6.62 -13.49
C PRO A 148 -4.42 -6.73 -12.91
N LEU A 149 -4.70 -6.03 -11.80
CA LEU A 149 -6.05 -5.98 -11.27
C LEU A 149 -6.89 -5.10 -12.18
N ILE A 150 -7.49 -5.70 -13.21
CA ILE A 150 -8.55 -5.08 -13.99
C ILE A 150 -9.78 -5.18 -13.09
N LEU A 151 -10.26 -4.04 -12.58
CA LEU A 151 -11.62 -3.94 -12.06
C LEU A 151 -12.54 -4.19 -13.25
N SER A 152 -12.86 -5.46 -13.52
CA SER A 152 -13.77 -5.80 -14.59
C SER A 152 -15.13 -5.25 -14.22
N HIS A 153 -15.58 -4.28 -15.02
CA HIS A 153 -16.96 -3.88 -15.07
C HIS A 153 -17.80 -5.14 -15.31
N ARG A 154 -18.66 -5.47 -14.34
CA ARG A 154 -19.74 -6.43 -14.53
C ARG A 154 -20.75 -5.80 -15.50
N PRO A 155 -20.93 -6.32 -16.73
CA PRO A 155 -21.78 -5.69 -17.75
C PRO A 155 -23.27 -5.62 -17.37
N ASP A 156 -23.66 -6.28 -16.28
CA ASP A 156 -25.03 -6.48 -15.83
C ASP A 156 -25.52 -5.45 -14.79
N GLN A 157 -24.66 -4.59 -14.25
CA GLN A 157 -25.11 -3.46 -13.41
C GLN A 157 -25.33 -2.19 -14.23
N ARG A 158 -26.54 -2.08 -14.79
CA ARG A 158 -27.09 -0.80 -15.24
C ARG A 158 -27.43 0.04 -14.02
N TRP A 159 -26.89 1.25 -13.94
CA TRP A 159 -27.32 2.26 -12.97
C TRP A 159 -28.76 2.65 -13.27
N ALA A 160 -29.70 2.12 -12.47
CA ALA A 160 -31.05 2.64 -12.34
C ALA A 160 -31.12 3.60 -11.15
#